data_AF-A0A6A6NAU2-F1
#
_entry.id   AF-A0A6A6NAU2-F1
#
_cell.length_a   1.000
_cell.length_b   1.000
_cell.length_c   1.000
_cell.angle_alpha   90.00
_cell.angle_beta   90.00
_cell.angle_gamma   90.00
#
_symmetry.space_group_name_H-M   'P 1'
#
loop_
_entity.id
_entity.type
_entity.pdbx_description
1 polymer ?
#
loop_
_entity_poly.entity_id
_entity_poly.type
_entity_poly.pdbx_seq_one_letter_code
_entity_poly.pdbx_strand_id
1 'polypeptide(L)'
;MNMQFGMGSALETLCGQAFGAGQIELLGVYMQRSWIILFVACFFLLPLYVYATPILVLLGQEANIAELAGKFTIQVIPQMFSLAVNFPTQKFLQAQSKVGFLAWIGFAALIIHIGVLYLFITVFKWGLAGAAAAYDVSAWGITLAQVVYVVGWCKDGWTGLSWLAFKDIWGFVRLSIASAVMICLEIWYFMTIIVLTGHLEDPVIAVGSLSICMNINGWEGMLFIGINAAISVRVSNELGSAHPRAAKYSVIVTCIESLLIGIICAGIILATKDEFSIIFTDSLEMRKAVAKLAYLLGVAGEEAGKLWLLI
;
A
#
# COMPACT_ATOMS: atom_id res chain seq x y z
N MET A 1 2.12 4.43 -7.29
CA MET A 1 1.99 3.46 -6.18
C MET A 1 0.59 2.83 -6.13
N ASN A 2 -0.49 3.58 -5.92
CA ASN A 2 -1.86 3.05 -5.72
C ASN A 2 -2.39 2.18 -6.87
N MET A 3 -2.18 2.64 -8.11
CA MET A 3 -2.52 1.87 -9.30
C MET A 3 -1.87 0.48 -9.28
N GLN A 4 -0.57 0.40 -8.95
CA GLN A 4 0.15 -0.87 -8.95
C GLN A 4 -0.24 -1.76 -7.77
N PHE A 5 -0.53 -1.17 -6.62
CA PHE A 5 -1.05 -1.90 -5.46
C PHE A 5 -2.40 -2.56 -5.78
N GLY A 6 -3.33 -1.81 -6.38
CA GLY A 6 -4.63 -2.35 -6.80
C GLY A 6 -4.51 -3.37 -7.92
N MET A 7 -3.68 -3.14 -8.94
CA MET A 7 -3.45 -4.13 -9.99
C MET A 7 -2.84 -5.44 -9.45
N GLY A 8 -2.03 -5.35 -8.38
CA GLY A 8 -1.43 -6.49 -7.70
C GLY A 8 -2.42 -7.28 -6.82
N SER A 9 -3.46 -6.66 -6.27
CA SER A 9 -4.44 -7.36 -5.41
C SER A 9 -5.24 -8.42 -6.16
N ALA A 10 -5.50 -8.23 -7.46
CA ALA A 10 -6.08 -9.26 -8.33
C ALA A 10 -5.32 -10.60 -8.29
N LEU A 11 -3.99 -10.55 -8.09
CA LEU A 11 -3.16 -11.74 -8.02
C LEU A 11 -3.39 -12.52 -6.72
N GLU A 12 -3.82 -11.87 -5.64
CA GLU A 12 -4.12 -12.52 -4.37
C GLU A 12 -5.24 -13.55 -4.52
N THR A 13 -6.34 -13.16 -5.18
CA THR A 13 -7.45 -14.08 -5.46
C THR A 13 -7.02 -15.24 -6.36
N LEU A 14 -6.32 -14.93 -7.46
CA LEU A 14 -5.93 -15.94 -8.46
C LEU A 14 -4.89 -16.92 -7.91
N CYS A 15 -3.84 -16.43 -7.25
CA CYS A 15 -2.82 -17.28 -6.61
C CYS A 15 -3.40 -18.06 -5.44
N GLY A 16 -4.26 -17.45 -4.61
CA GLY A 16 -4.84 -18.14 -3.47
C GLY A 16 -5.80 -19.26 -3.88
N GLN A 17 -6.70 -19.01 -4.85
CA GLN A 17 -7.57 -20.06 -5.37
C GLN A 17 -6.77 -21.19 -6.06
N ALA A 18 -5.76 -20.85 -6.86
CA ALA A 18 -4.89 -21.86 -7.48
C ALA A 18 -4.13 -22.69 -6.43
N PHE A 19 -3.62 -22.04 -5.38
CA PHE A 19 -2.93 -22.71 -4.28
C PHE A 19 -3.86 -23.66 -3.52
N GLY A 20 -5.06 -23.18 -3.16
CA GLY A 20 -6.09 -24.00 -2.52
C GLY A 20 -6.53 -25.20 -3.37
N ALA A 21 -6.56 -25.04 -4.69
CA ALA A 21 -6.87 -26.12 -5.64
C ALA A 21 -5.69 -27.09 -5.89
N GLY A 22 -4.54 -26.89 -5.24
CA GLY A 22 -3.32 -27.70 -5.43
C GLY A 22 -2.54 -27.40 -6.71
N GLN A 23 -2.89 -26.35 -7.45
CA GLN A 23 -2.25 -25.94 -8.70
C GLN A 23 -1.05 -25.00 -8.45
N ILE A 24 -0.11 -25.44 -7.62
CA ILE A 24 0.96 -24.58 -7.08
C ILE A 24 1.85 -24.02 -8.20
N GLU A 25 2.15 -24.81 -9.25
CA GLU A 25 2.98 -24.38 -10.38
C GLU A 25 2.40 -23.15 -11.13
N LEU A 26 1.08 -22.98 -11.09
CA LEU A 26 0.40 -21.88 -11.79
C LEU A 26 0.64 -20.53 -11.11
N LEU A 27 0.99 -20.52 -9.82
CA LEU A 27 1.32 -19.30 -9.08
C LEU A 27 2.50 -18.57 -9.73
N GLY A 28 3.54 -19.29 -10.16
CA GLY A 28 4.70 -18.70 -10.82
C GLY A 28 4.33 -18.06 -12.16
N VAL A 29 3.41 -18.67 -12.91
CA VAL A 29 2.90 -18.15 -14.17
C VAL A 29 2.06 -16.88 -13.95
N TYR A 30 1.18 -16.88 -12.95
CA TYR A 30 0.39 -15.69 -12.62
C TYR A 30 1.26 -14.54 -12.10
N MET A 31 2.28 -14.83 -11.30
CA MET A 31 3.26 -13.84 -10.86
C MET A 31 3.99 -13.20 -12.06
N GLN A 32 4.50 -14.01 -13.00
CA GLN A 32 5.17 -13.51 -14.21
C GLN A 32 4.23 -12.69 -15.09
N ARG A 33 2.99 -13.13 -15.26
CA ARG A 33 1.96 -12.39 -16.00
C ARG A 33 1.72 -11.02 -15.38
N SER A 34 1.59 -10.97 -14.06
CA SER A 34 1.40 -9.72 -13.32
C SER A 34 2.63 -8.81 -13.41
N TRP A 35 3.85 -9.36 -13.34
CA TRP A 35 5.08 -8.57 -13.61
C TRP A 35 4.98 -7.88 -14.98
N ILE A 36 4.66 -8.61 -16.05
CA ILE A 36 4.54 -8.04 -17.40
C ILE A 36 3.52 -6.90 -17.43
N ILE A 37 2.33 -7.12 -16.88
CA ILE A 37 1.25 -6.14 -16.87
C ILE A 37 1.65 -4.88 -16.08
N LEU A 38 2.25 -5.05 -14.90
CA LEU A 38 2.65 -3.92 -14.06
C LEU A 38 3.85 -3.16 -14.63
N PHE A 39 4.79 -3.84 -15.29
CA PHE A 39 5.88 -3.18 -16.02
C PHE A 39 5.32 -2.30 -17.14
N VAL A 40 4.40 -2.84 -17.94
CA VAL A 40 3.71 -2.06 -18.98
C VAL A 40 2.96 -0.86 -18.38
N ALA A 41 2.27 -1.05 -17.26
CA ALA A 41 1.61 0.04 -16.54
C ALA A 41 2.59 1.12 -16.06
N CYS A 42 3.80 0.74 -15.61
CA CYS A 42 4.85 1.71 -15.27
C CYS A 42 5.20 2.62 -16.44
N PHE A 43 5.32 2.08 -17.65
CA PHE A 43 5.58 2.88 -18.85
C PHE A 43 4.45 3.87 -19.16
N PHE A 44 3.20 3.49 -18.94
CA PHE A 44 2.06 4.42 -19.07
C PHE A 44 2.05 5.51 -18.00
N LEU A 45 2.59 5.24 -16.81
CA LEU A 45 2.70 6.20 -15.71
C LEU A 45 3.93 7.12 -15.82
N LEU A 46 4.97 6.72 -16.55
CA LEU A 46 6.21 7.49 -16.69
C LEU A 46 6.00 8.96 -17.08
N PRO A 47 5.13 9.31 -18.05
CA PRO A 47 4.90 10.72 -18.39
C PRO A 47 4.45 11.57 -17.19
N LEU A 48 3.64 11.02 -16.28
CA LEU A 48 3.21 11.73 -15.08
C LEU A 48 4.39 12.03 -14.14
N TYR A 49 5.38 11.14 -14.08
CA TYR A 49 6.58 11.32 -13.26
C TYR A 49 7.54 12.32 -13.90
N VAL A 50 7.77 12.18 -15.21
CA VAL A 50 8.69 13.05 -15.97
C VAL A 50 8.16 14.49 -16.05
N TYR A 51 6.86 14.66 -16.22
CA TYR A 51 6.20 15.98 -16.31
C TYR A 51 5.60 16.45 -14.98
N ALA A 52 6.04 15.90 -13.84
CA ALA A 52 5.49 16.26 -12.54
C ALA A 52 5.58 17.76 -12.25
N THR A 53 6.72 18.42 -12.50
CA THR A 53 6.86 19.88 -12.30
C THR A 53 5.84 20.71 -13.08
N PRO A 54 5.74 20.62 -14.43
CA PRO A 54 4.78 21.42 -15.17
C PRO A 54 3.32 21.06 -14.83
N ILE A 55 3.02 19.79 -14.52
CA ILE A 55 1.70 19.39 -14.05
C ILE A 55 1.35 20.08 -12.73
N LEU A 56 2.27 20.09 -11.76
CA LEU A 56 2.03 20.74 -10.46
C LEU A 56 1.87 22.25 -10.58
N VAL A 57 2.68 22.91 -11.44
CA VAL A 57 2.52 24.34 -11.74
C VAL A 57 1.15 24.61 -12.37
N LEU A 58 0.70 23.77 -13.31
CA LEU A 58 -0.62 23.88 -13.92
C LEU A 58 -1.76 23.73 -12.89
N LEU A 59 -1.55 22.92 -11.86
CA LEU A 59 -2.47 22.73 -10.74
C LEU A 59 -2.38 23.84 -9.67
N GLY A 60 -1.60 24.90 -9.92
CA GLY A 60 -1.51 26.09 -9.07
C GLY A 60 -0.50 26.01 -7.93
N GLN A 61 0.42 25.03 -7.95
CA GLN A 61 1.50 24.98 -6.96
C GLN A 61 2.57 26.04 -7.20
N GLU A 62 3.18 26.53 -6.12
CA GLU A 62 4.31 27.46 -6.21
C GLU A 62 5.49 26.83 -6.98
N ALA A 63 6.13 27.60 -7.85
CA ALA A 63 7.11 27.08 -8.80
C ALA A 63 8.31 26.39 -8.12
N ASN A 64 8.81 26.94 -7.02
CA ASN A 64 9.89 26.37 -6.21
C ASN A 64 9.50 25.01 -5.59
N ILE A 65 8.25 24.86 -5.12
CA ILE A 65 7.74 23.60 -4.55
C ILE A 65 7.56 22.57 -5.67
N ALA A 66 6.95 22.98 -6.79
CA ALA A 66 6.73 22.12 -7.95
C ALA A 66 8.05 21.63 -8.59
N GLU A 67 9.08 22.46 -8.60
CA GLU A 67 10.42 22.09 -9.07
C GLU A 67 11.06 21.03 -8.16
N LEU A 68 11.00 21.23 -6.84
CA LEU A 68 11.55 20.30 -5.86
C LEU A 68 10.82 18.94 -5.91
N ALA A 69 9.48 18.98 -5.94
CA ALA A 69 8.65 17.79 -6.05
C ALA A 69 8.93 17.03 -7.34
N GLY A 70 8.98 17.70 -8.50
CA GLY A 70 9.26 17.03 -9.76
C GLY A 70 10.67 16.45 -9.86
N LYS A 71 11.69 17.13 -9.30
CA LYS A 71 13.04 16.56 -9.17
C LYS A 71 13.03 15.26 -8.37
N PHE A 72 12.36 15.25 -7.21
CA PHE A 72 12.21 14.05 -6.40
C PHE A 72 11.44 12.95 -7.14
N THR A 73 10.33 13.29 -7.78
CA THR A 73 9.50 12.34 -8.54
C THR A 73 10.28 11.65 -9.66
N ILE A 74 11.10 12.40 -10.40
CA ILE A 74 11.98 11.82 -11.43
C ILE A 74 13.00 10.88 -10.80
N GLN A 75 13.58 11.25 -9.66
CA GLN A 75 14.61 10.45 -8.99
C GLN A 75 14.07 9.12 -8.48
N VAL A 76 12.80 9.04 -8.04
CA VAL A 76 12.18 7.80 -7.53
C VAL A 76 11.52 6.93 -8.60
N ILE A 77 11.76 7.19 -9.89
CA ILE A 77 11.31 6.32 -10.99
C ILE A 77 11.80 4.87 -10.80
N PRO A 78 13.04 4.57 -10.39
CA PRO A 78 13.49 3.20 -10.17
C PRO A 78 12.63 2.46 -9.15
N GLN A 79 12.23 3.11 -8.05
CA GLN A 79 11.31 2.55 -7.06
C GLN A 79 9.94 2.21 -7.67
N MET A 80 9.42 3.05 -8.58
CA MET A 80 8.16 2.75 -9.26
C MET A 80 8.22 1.42 -10.02
N PHE A 81 9.36 1.10 -10.65
CA PHE A 81 9.57 -0.17 -11.33
C PHE A 81 9.80 -1.34 -10.38
N SER A 82 10.42 -1.12 -9.21
CA SER A 82 10.59 -2.18 -8.22
C SER A 82 9.22 -2.69 -7.73
N LEU A 83 8.24 -1.80 -7.56
CA LEU A 83 6.87 -2.16 -7.16
C LEU A 83 6.18 -3.10 -8.15
N ALA A 84 6.44 -2.97 -9.45
CA ALA A 84 5.90 -3.86 -10.48
C ALA A 84 6.36 -5.31 -10.31
N VAL A 85 7.53 -5.52 -9.71
CA VAL A 85 8.05 -6.84 -9.35
C VAL A 85 7.61 -7.22 -7.93
N ASN A 86 7.69 -6.28 -6.99
CA ASN A 86 7.45 -6.50 -5.58
C ASN A 86 6.04 -7.01 -5.28
N PHE A 87 5.01 -6.31 -5.77
CA PHE A 87 3.62 -6.66 -5.43
C PHE A 87 3.26 -8.09 -5.90
N PRO A 88 3.57 -8.50 -7.14
CA PRO A 88 3.26 -9.86 -7.54
C PRO A 88 4.02 -10.92 -6.76
N THR A 89 5.30 -10.69 -6.45
CA THR A 89 6.12 -11.62 -5.67
C THR A 89 5.64 -11.72 -4.23
N GLN A 90 5.22 -10.60 -3.63
CA GLN A 90 4.60 -10.60 -2.32
C GLN A 90 3.31 -11.43 -2.32
N LYS A 91 2.42 -11.27 -3.30
CA LYS A 91 1.18 -12.05 -3.39
C LYS A 91 1.43 -13.53 -3.65
N PHE A 92 2.43 -13.88 -4.46
CA PHE A 92 2.90 -15.26 -4.63
C PHE A 92 3.27 -15.90 -3.29
N LEU A 93 4.04 -15.19 -2.45
CA LEU A 93 4.46 -15.68 -1.14
C LEU A 93 3.30 -15.70 -0.12
N GLN A 94 2.44 -14.69 -0.14
CA GLN A 94 1.27 -14.59 0.73
C GLN A 94 0.27 -15.73 0.49
N ALA A 95 -0.04 -16.06 -0.78
CA ALA A 95 -0.94 -17.16 -1.12
C ALA A 95 -0.51 -18.52 -0.51
N GLN A 96 0.80 -18.73 -0.42
CA GLN A 96 1.42 -19.92 0.17
C GLN A 96 1.65 -19.82 1.69
N SER A 97 1.11 -18.78 2.33
CA SER A 97 1.30 -18.47 3.76
C SER A 97 2.78 -18.30 4.18
N LYS A 98 3.69 -17.93 3.25
CA LYS A 98 5.11 -17.65 3.53
C LYS A 98 5.32 -16.24 4.10
N VAL A 99 4.38 -15.75 4.90
CA VAL A 99 4.34 -14.37 5.41
C VAL A 99 5.42 -14.06 6.45
N GLY A 100 5.90 -15.07 7.18
CA GLY A 100 6.99 -14.88 8.14
C GLY A 100 8.29 -14.41 7.47
N PHE A 101 8.59 -14.91 6.27
CA PHE A 101 9.74 -14.46 5.49
C PHE A 101 9.59 -13.00 5.04
N LEU A 102 8.40 -12.62 4.57
CA LEU A 102 8.09 -11.23 4.21
C LEU A 102 8.26 -10.28 5.39
N ALA A 103 7.81 -10.69 6.58
CA ALA A 103 7.95 -9.90 7.81
C ALA A 103 9.43 -9.67 8.18
N TRP A 104 10.27 -10.71 8.12
CA TRP A 104 11.69 -10.59 8.40
C TRP A 104 12.44 -9.73 7.38
N ILE A 105 12.11 -9.84 6.09
CA ILE A 105 12.65 -8.91 5.08
C ILE A 105 12.24 -7.48 5.42
N GLY A 106 10.96 -7.23 5.70
CA GLY A 106 10.46 -5.89 6.00
C GLY A 106 11.16 -5.27 7.21
N PHE A 107 11.33 -6.05 8.28
CA PHE A 107 12.05 -5.63 9.48
C PHE A 107 13.53 -5.31 9.21
N ALA A 108 14.23 -6.20 8.50
CA ALA A 108 15.63 -5.96 8.12
C ALA A 108 15.77 -4.74 7.20
N ALA A 109 14.86 -4.59 6.24
CA ALA A 109 14.85 -3.48 5.31
C ALA A 109 14.61 -2.14 6.02
N LEU A 110 13.77 -2.09 7.06
CA LEU A 110 13.58 -0.89 7.88
C LEU A 110 14.90 -0.45 8.55
N ILE A 111 15.61 -1.39 9.19
CA ILE A 111 16.90 -1.11 9.85
C ILE A 111 17.93 -0.61 8.83
N ILE A 112 18.02 -1.31 7.69
CA ILE A 112 18.94 -0.94 6.61
C ILE A 112 18.57 0.44 6.04
N HIS A 113 17.28 0.73 5.85
CA HIS A 113 16.80 2.00 5.31
C HIS A 113 17.21 3.18 6.20
N ILE A 114 17.09 3.04 7.53
CA ILE A 114 17.55 4.05 8.48
C ILE A 114 19.06 4.32 8.31
N GLY A 115 19.87 3.26 8.20
CA GLY A 115 21.31 3.38 7.98
C GLY A 115 21.67 4.03 6.63
N VAL A 116 20.98 3.65 5.56
CA VAL A 116 21.19 4.19 4.21
C VAL A 116 20.76 5.66 4.15
N LEU A 117 19.65 6.04 4.78
CA LEU A 117 19.24 7.44 4.90
C LEU A 117 20.30 8.28 5.62
N TYR A 118 20.79 7.80 6.77
CA TYR A 118 21.86 8.47 7.50
C TYR A 118 23.13 8.64 6.65
N LEU A 119 23.53 7.58 5.94
CA LEU A 119 24.69 7.61 5.05
C LEU A 119 24.50 8.63 3.91
N PHE A 120 23.40 8.56 3.17
CA PHE A 120 23.21 9.37 1.97
C PHE A 120 22.91 10.84 2.27
N ILE A 121 22.13 11.12 3.32
CA ILE A 121 21.75 12.48 3.69
C ILE A 121 22.84 13.15 4.53
N THR A 122 23.35 12.49 5.57
CA THR A 122 24.24 13.13 6.55
C THR A 122 25.71 13.01 6.15
N VAL A 123 26.16 11.82 5.74
CA VAL A 123 27.58 11.57 5.43
C VAL A 123 27.92 12.05 4.03
N PHE A 124 27.15 11.61 3.02
CA PHE A 124 27.39 11.97 1.62
C PHE A 124 26.83 13.34 1.23
N LYS A 125 25.94 13.92 2.07
CA LYS A 125 25.35 15.26 1.87
C LYS A 125 24.61 15.41 0.55
N TRP A 126 23.94 14.36 0.08
CA TRP A 126 23.14 14.38 -1.15
C TRP A 126 21.77 15.05 -0.98
N GLY A 127 21.40 15.44 0.24
CA GLY A 127 20.15 16.12 0.54
C GLY A 127 18.93 15.32 0.05
N LEU A 128 18.03 15.97 -0.67
CA LEU A 128 16.82 15.35 -1.23
C LEU A 128 17.13 14.18 -2.17
N ALA A 129 18.19 14.28 -2.98
CA ALA A 129 18.61 13.19 -3.85
C ALA A 129 19.10 11.97 -3.05
N GLY A 130 19.66 12.20 -1.86
CA GLY A 130 20.00 11.14 -0.93
C GLY A 130 18.78 10.40 -0.39
N ALA A 131 17.69 11.12 -0.09
CA ALA A 131 16.43 10.51 0.32
C ALA A 131 15.81 9.67 -0.80
N ALA A 132 15.79 10.18 -2.04
CA ALA A 132 15.29 9.44 -3.20
C ALA A 132 16.12 8.17 -3.47
N ALA A 133 17.45 8.28 -3.46
CA ALA A 133 18.34 7.14 -3.66
C ALA A 133 18.19 6.07 -2.56
N ALA A 134 18.01 6.48 -1.30
CA ALA A 134 17.76 5.56 -0.21
C ALA A 134 16.43 4.81 -0.39
N TYR A 135 15.41 5.50 -0.91
CA TYR A 135 14.11 4.91 -1.23
C TYR A 135 14.22 3.87 -2.35
N ASP A 136 14.91 4.19 -3.43
CA ASP A 136 15.16 3.25 -4.54
C ASP A 136 15.94 2.01 -4.08
N VAL A 137 17.03 2.21 -3.31
CA VAL A 137 17.88 1.12 -2.81
C VAL A 137 17.09 0.18 -1.91
N SER A 138 16.32 0.72 -0.96
CA SER A 138 15.52 -0.11 -0.06
C SER A 138 14.40 -0.84 -0.79
N ALA A 139 13.72 -0.18 -1.73
CA ALA A 139 12.63 -0.79 -2.49
C ALA A 139 13.13 -1.94 -3.39
N TRP A 140 14.24 -1.73 -4.10
CA TRP A 140 14.87 -2.80 -4.87
C TRP A 140 15.46 -3.88 -3.98
N GLY A 141 16.06 -3.53 -2.84
CA GLY A 141 16.59 -4.51 -1.88
C GLY A 141 15.53 -5.50 -1.41
N ILE A 142 14.35 -5.00 -1.00
CA ILE A 142 13.20 -5.85 -0.62
C ILE A 142 12.76 -6.71 -1.80
N THR A 143 12.62 -6.09 -2.98
CA THR A 143 12.15 -6.76 -4.20
C THR A 143 13.06 -7.90 -4.62
N LEU A 144 14.36 -7.67 -4.66
CA LEU A 144 15.37 -8.67 -5.01
C LEU A 144 15.42 -9.79 -3.95
N ALA A 145 15.35 -9.45 -2.67
CA ALA A 145 15.31 -10.46 -1.61
C ALA A 145 14.10 -11.41 -1.75
N GLN A 146 12.92 -10.88 -2.08
CA GLN A 146 11.73 -11.68 -2.34
C GLN A 146 11.91 -12.57 -3.59
N VAL A 147 12.41 -12.02 -4.71
CA VAL A 147 12.63 -12.79 -5.95
C VAL A 147 13.65 -13.91 -5.74
N VAL A 148 14.77 -13.62 -5.07
CA VAL A 148 15.80 -14.61 -4.75
C VAL A 148 15.21 -15.74 -3.91
N TYR A 149 14.36 -15.43 -2.93
CA TYR A 149 13.69 -16.45 -2.13
C TYR A 149 12.76 -17.32 -2.96
N VAL A 150 11.95 -16.73 -3.84
CA VAL A 150 11.06 -17.48 -4.73
C VAL A 150 11.85 -18.42 -5.63
N VAL A 151 12.89 -17.93 -6.30
CA VAL A 151 13.71 -18.73 -7.23
C VAL A 151 14.50 -19.82 -6.49
N GLY A 152 15.01 -19.52 -5.28
CA GLY A 152 15.85 -20.43 -4.50
C GLY A 152 15.07 -21.51 -3.75
N TRP A 153 13.95 -21.15 -3.11
CA TRP A 153 13.28 -21.99 -2.10
C TRP A 153 11.83 -22.38 -2.44
N CYS A 154 11.17 -21.74 -3.41
CA CYS A 154 9.77 -22.05 -3.75
C CYS A 154 9.66 -22.95 -5.00
N LYS A 155 10.33 -24.11 -5.01
CA LYS A 155 10.44 -24.98 -6.19
C LYS A 155 9.10 -25.50 -6.73
N ASP A 156 8.12 -25.73 -5.85
CA ASP A 156 6.79 -26.21 -6.25
C ASP A 156 5.95 -25.12 -6.94
N GLY A 157 6.20 -23.84 -6.62
CA GLY A 157 5.48 -22.71 -7.23
C GLY A 157 6.26 -21.97 -8.30
N TRP A 158 7.58 -22.17 -8.37
CA TRP A 158 8.47 -21.55 -9.34
C TRP A 158 9.29 -22.60 -10.10
N THR A 159 8.85 -22.88 -11.33
CA THR A 159 9.51 -23.80 -12.26
C THR A 159 10.35 -23.10 -13.33
N GLY A 160 10.55 -21.78 -13.19
CA GLY A 160 11.27 -20.94 -14.14
C GLY A 160 10.35 -20.05 -15.00
N LEU A 161 10.95 -19.33 -15.95
CA LEU A 161 10.21 -18.46 -16.87
C LEU A 161 9.36 -19.30 -17.83
N SER A 162 8.11 -18.87 -18.06
CA SER A 162 7.15 -19.60 -18.88
C SER A 162 6.44 -18.70 -19.88
N TRP A 163 6.36 -19.16 -21.13
CA TRP A 163 5.56 -18.50 -22.17
C TRP A 163 4.07 -18.46 -21.84
N LEU A 164 3.60 -19.30 -20.90
CA LEU A 164 2.21 -19.27 -20.43
C LEU A 164 1.85 -17.94 -19.74
N ALA A 165 2.85 -17.18 -19.28
CA ALA A 165 2.64 -15.84 -18.74
C ALA A 165 1.97 -14.89 -19.76
N PHE A 166 2.26 -15.05 -21.05
CA PHE A 166 1.70 -14.21 -22.12
C PHE A 166 0.32 -14.68 -22.62
N LYS A 167 -0.09 -15.90 -22.26
CA LYS A 167 -1.38 -16.45 -22.71
C LYS A 167 -2.54 -15.83 -21.94
N ASP A 168 -3.62 -15.50 -22.65
CA ASP A 168 -4.89 -14.98 -22.10
C ASP A 168 -4.72 -13.75 -21.18
N ILE A 169 -3.73 -12.90 -21.48
CA ILE A 169 -3.34 -11.76 -20.64
C ILE A 169 -4.47 -10.72 -20.49
N TRP A 170 -5.34 -10.59 -21.49
CA TRP A 170 -6.38 -9.57 -21.51
C TRP A 170 -7.40 -9.70 -20.37
N GLY A 171 -7.78 -10.94 -20.01
CA GLY A 171 -8.65 -11.19 -18.86
C GLY A 171 -8.01 -10.71 -17.56
N PHE A 172 -6.70 -10.95 -17.41
CA PHE A 172 -5.93 -10.49 -16.26
C PHE A 172 -5.79 -8.97 -16.23
N VAL A 173 -5.53 -8.34 -17.38
CA VAL A 173 -5.47 -6.87 -17.51
C VAL A 173 -6.78 -6.23 -17.07
N ARG A 174 -7.93 -6.76 -17.53
CA ARG A 174 -9.24 -6.24 -17.16
C ARG A 174 -9.47 -6.30 -15.64
N LEU A 175 -9.11 -7.43 -15.02
CA LEU A 175 -9.21 -7.62 -13.58
C LEU A 175 -8.29 -6.65 -12.83
N SER A 176 -7.02 -6.58 -13.22
CA SER A 176 -6.04 -5.67 -12.63
C SER A 176 -6.49 -4.21 -12.73
N ILE A 177 -7.02 -3.75 -13.87
CA ILE A 177 -7.53 -2.38 -14.03
C ILE A 177 -8.71 -2.12 -13.09
N ALA A 178 -9.66 -3.06 -12.97
CA ALA A 178 -10.79 -2.90 -12.08
C ALA A 178 -10.35 -2.74 -10.61
N SER A 179 -9.41 -3.58 -10.16
CA SER A 179 -8.82 -3.48 -8.82
C SER A 179 -8.00 -2.20 -8.64
N ALA A 180 -7.30 -1.73 -9.67
CA ALA A 180 -6.59 -0.45 -9.66
C ALA A 180 -7.53 0.74 -9.43
N VAL A 181 -8.63 0.79 -10.18
CA VAL A 181 -9.61 1.88 -10.13
C VAL A 181 -10.25 1.96 -8.75
N MET A 182 -10.60 0.81 -8.15
CA MET A 182 -11.19 0.75 -6.82
C MET A 182 -10.30 1.44 -5.76
N ILE A 183 -9.04 1.02 -5.65
CA ILE A 183 -8.08 1.59 -4.70
C ILE A 183 -7.73 3.04 -5.04
N CYS A 184 -7.62 3.39 -6.33
CA CYS A 184 -7.34 4.76 -6.73
C CYS A 184 -8.48 5.69 -6.35
N LEU A 185 -9.75 5.30 -6.56
CA LEU A 185 -10.91 6.09 -6.21
C LEU A 185 -11.01 6.35 -4.71
N GLU A 186 -10.71 5.36 -3.88
CA GLU A 186 -10.67 5.51 -2.42
C GLU A 186 -9.68 6.60 -1.99
N ILE A 187 -8.45 6.55 -2.52
CA ILE A 187 -7.41 7.51 -2.14
C ILE A 187 -7.67 8.89 -2.75
N TRP A 188 -8.14 8.94 -4.00
CA TRP A 188 -8.49 10.21 -4.66
C TRP A 188 -9.65 10.90 -3.98
N TYR A 189 -10.60 10.15 -3.43
CA TYR A 189 -11.67 10.69 -2.60
C TYR A 189 -11.11 11.42 -1.37
N PHE A 190 -10.17 10.80 -0.63
CA PHE A 190 -9.52 11.46 0.49
C PHE A 190 -8.74 12.71 0.09
N MET A 191 -7.98 12.66 -1.02
CA MET A 191 -7.25 13.82 -1.53
C MET A 191 -8.19 14.97 -1.92
N THR A 192 -9.35 14.64 -2.49
CA THR A 192 -10.38 15.64 -2.82
C THR A 192 -10.93 16.30 -1.57
N ILE A 193 -11.18 15.55 -0.49
CA ILE A 193 -11.62 16.13 0.80
C ILE A 193 -10.57 17.10 1.34
N ILE A 194 -9.28 16.77 1.29
CA ILE A 194 -8.20 17.66 1.75
C ILE A 194 -8.23 18.97 0.95
N VAL A 195 -8.31 18.88 -0.38
CA VAL A 195 -8.34 20.07 -1.26
C VAL A 195 -9.56 20.94 -0.97
N LEU A 196 -10.75 20.34 -0.80
CA LEU A 196 -11.96 21.07 -0.44
C LEU A 196 -11.85 21.74 0.94
N THR A 197 -11.24 21.05 1.91
CA THR A 197 -10.99 21.59 3.26
C THR A 197 -10.08 22.83 3.22
N GLY A 198 -9.18 22.90 2.24
CA GLY A 198 -8.32 24.07 2.00
C GLY A 198 -9.06 25.33 1.53
N HIS A 199 -10.36 25.24 1.23
CA HIS A 199 -11.20 26.38 0.84
C HIS A 199 -12.11 26.90 1.96
N LEU A 200 -11.97 26.37 3.19
CA LEU A 200 -12.69 26.85 4.36
C LEU A 200 -12.12 28.19 4.86
N GLU A 201 -12.88 28.90 5.70
CA GLU A 201 -12.52 30.25 6.21
C GLU A 201 -11.18 30.26 6.98
N ASP A 202 -10.87 29.19 7.72
CA ASP A 202 -9.60 28.99 8.44
C ASP A 202 -8.80 27.79 7.87
N PRO A 203 -8.21 27.91 6.66
CA PRO A 203 -7.67 26.77 5.93
C PRO A 203 -6.45 26.16 6.63
N VAL A 204 -5.64 26.95 7.33
CA VAL A 204 -4.46 26.47 8.08
C VAL A 204 -4.88 25.53 9.22
N ILE A 205 -5.89 25.92 10.00
CA ILE A 205 -6.36 25.10 11.12
C ILE A 205 -7.16 23.90 10.61
N ALA A 206 -8.04 24.10 9.61
CA ALA A 206 -8.86 23.03 9.06
C ALA A 206 -8.01 21.94 8.37
N VAL A 207 -7.12 22.32 7.45
CA VAL A 207 -6.25 21.36 6.77
C VAL A 207 -5.23 20.74 7.73
N GLY A 208 -4.65 21.53 8.64
CA GLY A 208 -3.69 21.02 9.62
C GLY A 208 -4.30 19.99 10.57
N SER A 209 -5.48 20.28 11.14
CA SER A 209 -6.17 19.35 12.02
C SER A 209 -6.66 18.10 11.29
N LEU A 210 -7.20 18.24 10.08
CA LEU A 210 -7.58 17.11 9.23
C LEU A 210 -6.38 16.23 8.88
N SER A 211 -5.23 16.83 8.56
CA SER A 211 -4.00 16.11 8.22
C SER A 211 -3.49 15.28 9.41
N ILE A 212 -3.58 15.81 10.64
CA ILE A 212 -3.24 15.07 11.86
C ILE A 212 -4.18 13.87 12.03
N CYS A 213 -5.50 14.07 11.89
CA CYS A 213 -6.47 12.98 11.97
C CYS A 213 -6.24 11.92 10.88
N MET A 214 -5.92 12.33 9.66
CA MET A 214 -5.62 11.42 8.55
C MET A 214 -4.33 10.63 8.78
N ASN A 215 -3.31 11.20 9.43
CA ASN A 215 -2.11 10.43 9.79
C ASN A 215 -2.44 9.30 10.77
N ILE A 216 -3.26 9.57 11.79
CA ILE A 216 -3.70 8.55 12.75
C ILE A 216 -4.57 7.50 12.08
N ASN A 217 -5.53 7.93 11.24
CA ASN A 217 -6.33 7.00 10.43
C ASN A 217 -5.44 6.16 9.50
N GLY A 218 -4.36 6.72 8.96
CA GLY A 218 -3.38 5.98 8.18
C GLY A 218 -2.68 4.87 8.97
N TRP A 219 -2.35 5.11 10.25
CA TRP A 219 -1.75 4.07 11.12
C TRP A 219 -2.73 2.94 11.40
N GLU A 220 -3.98 3.27 11.72
CA GLU A 220 -5.06 2.30 11.88
C GLU A 220 -5.33 1.53 10.56
N GLY A 221 -5.35 2.24 9.43
CA GLY A 221 -5.52 1.66 8.10
C GLY A 221 -4.44 0.63 7.77
N MET A 222 -3.18 0.84 8.16
CA MET A 222 -2.11 -0.15 7.94
C MET A 222 -2.37 -1.47 8.69
N LEU A 223 -2.98 -1.41 9.87
CA LEU A 223 -3.39 -2.59 10.62
C LEU A 223 -4.49 -3.34 9.85
N PHE A 224 -5.53 -2.63 9.40
CA PHE A 224 -6.64 -3.24 8.65
C PHE A 224 -6.23 -3.76 7.28
N ILE A 225 -5.28 -3.12 6.59
CA ILE A 225 -4.70 -3.64 5.34
C ILE A 225 -4.01 -4.99 5.60
N GLY A 226 -3.31 -5.14 6.73
CA GLY A 226 -2.72 -6.41 7.14
C GLY A 226 -3.75 -7.51 7.35
N ILE A 227 -4.87 -7.17 8.03
CA ILE A 227 -5.99 -8.09 8.24
C ILE A 227 -6.67 -8.45 6.90
N ASN A 228 -6.92 -7.47 6.04
CA ASN A 228 -7.49 -7.66 4.70
C ASN A 228 -6.64 -8.65 3.88
N ALA A 229 -5.32 -8.48 3.86
CA ALA A 229 -4.43 -9.41 3.16
C ALA A 229 -4.51 -10.83 3.75
N ALA A 230 -4.57 -10.96 5.07
CA ALA A 230 -4.68 -12.27 5.73
C ALA A 230 -6.00 -12.98 5.38
N ILE A 231 -7.13 -12.27 5.43
CA ILE A 231 -8.44 -12.85 5.11
C ILE A 231 -8.59 -13.13 3.61
N SER A 232 -8.05 -12.26 2.74
CA SER A 232 -8.08 -12.46 1.29
C SER A 232 -7.34 -13.74 0.90
N VAL A 233 -6.14 -13.99 1.44
CA VAL A 233 -5.43 -15.27 1.30
C VAL A 233 -6.24 -16.44 1.85
N ARG A 234 -6.79 -16.30 3.06
CA ARG A 234 -7.51 -17.41 3.71
C ARG A 234 -8.77 -17.81 2.93
N VAL A 235 -9.59 -16.84 2.54
CA VAL A 235 -10.84 -17.06 1.79
C VAL A 235 -10.53 -17.62 0.41
N SER A 236 -9.56 -17.05 -0.31
CA SER A 236 -9.18 -17.55 -1.63
C SER A 236 -8.64 -18.98 -1.59
N ASN A 237 -7.81 -19.32 -0.60
CA ASN A 237 -7.32 -20.69 -0.40
C ASN A 237 -8.46 -21.66 -0.09
N GLU A 238 -9.35 -21.35 0.87
CA GLU A 238 -10.47 -22.24 1.24
C GLU A 238 -11.47 -22.41 0.10
N LEU A 239 -11.72 -21.36 -0.69
CA LEU A 239 -12.54 -21.45 -1.90
C LEU A 239 -11.88 -22.33 -2.97
N GLY A 240 -10.56 -22.18 -3.17
CA GLY A 240 -9.77 -23.02 -4.08
C GLY A 240 -9.82 -24.51 -3.70
N SER A 241 -9.78 -24.81 -2.40
CA SER A 241 -9.90 -26.18 -1.86
C SER A 241 -11.34 -26.72 -1.83
N ALA A 242 -12.31 -25.99 -2.40
CA ALA A 242 -13.74 -26.34 -2.37
C ALA A 242 -14.32 -26.48 -0.95
N HIS A 243 -13.86 -25.66 -0.01
CA HIS A 243 -14.37 -25.57 1.37
C HIS A 243 -15.15 -24.27 1.65
N PRO A 244 -16.35 -24.07 1.04
CA PRO A 244 -17.10 -22.81 1.16
C PRO A 244 -17.55 -22.50 2.61
N ARG A 245 -17.75 -23.52 3.44
CA ARG A 245 -18.08 -23.33 4.86
C ARG A 245 -16.90 -22.77 5.66
N ALA A 246 -15.69 -23.22 5.38
CA ALA A 246 -14.48 -22.70 6.03
C ALA A 246 -14.16 -21.27 5.54
N ALA A 247 -14.38 -20.98 4.26
CA ALA A 247 -14.30 -19.63 3.72
C ALA A 247 -15.29 -18.68 4.45
N LYS A 248 -16.56 -19.07 4.57
CA LYS A 248 -17.57 -18.30 5.32
C LYS A 248 -17.20 -18.10 6.78
N TYR A 249 -16.71 -19.15 7.44
CA TYR A 249 -16.27 -19.06 8.84
C TYR A 249 -15.11 -18.08 9.01
N SER A 250 -14.14 -18.11 8.10
CA SER A 250 -13.00 -17.17 8.12
C SER A 250 -13.48 -15.72 8.03
N VAL A 251 -14.42 -15.42 7.13
CA VAL A 251 -15.01 -14.07 7.02
C VAL A 251 -15.68 -13.65 8.32
N ILE A 252 -16.50 -14.51 8.93
CA ILE A 252 -17.21 -14.19 10.17
C ILE A 252 -16.22 -13.88 11.31
N VAL A 253 -15.20 -14.72 11.49
CA VAL A 253 -14.19 -14.53 12.54
C VAL A 253 -13.45 -13.21 12.33
N THR A 254 -12.98 -12.94 11.11
CA THR A 254 -12.25 -11.70 10.83
C THR A 254 -13.13 -10.45 10.96
N CYS A 255 -14.42 -10.51 10.60
CA CYS A 255 -15.35 -9.41 10.86
C CYS A 255 -15.48 -9.10 12.35
N ILE A 256 -15.58 -10.13 13.19
CA ILE A 256 -15.67 -9.96 14.65
C ILE A 256 -14.36 -9.40 15.21
N GLU A 257 -13.21 -9.96 14.82
CA GLU A 257 -11.90 -9.49 15.25
C GLU A 257 -11.64 -8.03 14.82
N SER A 258 -11.94 -7.69 13.57
CA SER A 258 -11.77 -6.32 13.05
C SER A 258 -12.68 -5.32 13.76
N LEU A 259 -13.91 -5.71 14.09
CA LEU A 259 -14.83 -4.89 14.88
C LEU A 259 -14.28 -4.64 16.29
N LEU A 260 -13.78 -5.69 16.96
CA LEU A 260 -13.21 -5.56 18.31
C LEU A 260 -11.97 -4.67 18.30
N ILE A 261 -11.09 -4.84 17.31
CA ILE A 261 -9.90 -3.99 17.15
C ILE A 261 -10.31 -2.54 16.88
N GLY A 262 -11.27 -2.30 15.98
CA GLY A 262 -11.79 -0.96 15.69
C GLY A 262 -12.38 -0.27 16.92
N ILE A 263 -13.15 -0.98 17.75
CA ILE A 263 -13.68 -0.46 19.02
C ILE A 263 -12.54 -0.10 19.99
N ILE A 264 -11.50 -0.94 20.08
CA ILE A 264 -10.33 -0.66 20.92
C ILE A 264 -9.58 0.59 20.42
N CYS A 265 -9.32 0.68 19.12
CA CYS A 265 -8.67 1.83 18.49
C CYS A 265 -9.48 3.11 18.72
N ALA A 266 -10.79 3.08 18.50
CA ALA A 266 -11.70 4.18 18.78
C ALA A 266 -11.65 4.59 20.27
N GLY A 267 -11.68 3.62 21.18
CA GLY A 267 -11.55 3.86 22.62
C GLY A 267 -10.24 4.57 22.99
N ILE A 268 -9.11 4.15 22.41
CA ILE A 268 -7.81 4.78 22.64
C ILE A 268 -7.79 6.22 22.09
N ILE A 269 -8.29 6.44 20.87
CA ILE A 269 -8.35 7.77 20.25
C ILE A 269 -9.20 8.72 21.09
N LEU A 270 -10.38 8.27 21.55
CA LEU A 270 -11.26 9.08 22.37
C LEU A 270 -10.69 9.35 23.77
N ALA A 271 -10.04 8.35 24.38
CA ALA A 271 -9.39 8.51 25.69
C ALA A 271 -8.19 9.47 25.65
N THR A 272 -7.49 9.55 24.51
CA THR A 272 -6.30 10.38 24.33
C THR A 272 -6.56 11.67 23.54
N LYS A 273 -7.83 11.97 23.23
CA LYS A 273 -8.24 13.00 22.25
C LYS A 273 -7.65 14.39 22.49
N ASP A 274 -7.41 14.75 23.75
CA ASP A 274 -6.93 16.08 24.14
C ASP A 274 -5.39 16.14 24.15
N GLU A 275 -4.71 14.99 24.12
CA GLU A 275 -3.26 14.88 24.34
C GLU A 275 -2.51 14.43 23.09
N PHE A 276 -3.04 13.48 22.29
CA PHE A 276 -2.26 12.84 21.23
C PHE A 276 -1.75 13.82 20.17
N SER A 277 -2.44 14.94 19.97
CA SER A 277 -2.07 15.96 18.97
C SER A 277 -0.76 16.70 19.31
N ILE A 278 -0.27 16.58 20.55
CA ILE A 278 0.99 17.18 21.02
C ILE A 278 2.20 16.71 20.21
N ILE A 279 2.19 15.49 19.70
CA ILE A 279 3.31 14.94 18.91
C ILE A 279 3.39 15.53 17.51
N PHE A 280 2.33 16.19 17.04
CA PHE A 280 2.24 16.74 15.69
C PHE A 280 2.33 18.27 15.64
N THR A 281 1.91 18.97 16.69
CA THR A 281 1.82 20.44 16.66
C THR A 281 1.94 21.09 18.04
N ASP A 282 2.58 22.26 18.06
CA ASP A 282 2.65 23.15 19.23
C ASP A 282 1.46 24.12 19.35
N SER A 283 0.64 24.26 18.30
CA SER A 283 -0.48 25.19 18.28
C SER A 283 -1.66 24.68 19.13
N LEU A 284 -1.98 25.39 20.21
CA LEU A 284 -3.11 25.06 21.08
C LEU A 284 -4.45 25.09 20.32
N GLU A 285 -4.62 26.01 19.36
CA GLU A 285 -5.82 26.10 18.54
C GLU A 285 -5.99 24.87 17.64
N MET A 286 -4.89 24.41 17.03
CA MET A 286 -4.90 23.20 16.22
C MET A 286 -5.17 21.96 17.07
N ARG A 287 -4.61 21.86 18.28
CA ARG A 287 -4.90 20.76 19.22
C ARG A 287 -6.39 20.70 19.59
N LYS A 288 -7.01 21.85 19.86
CA LYS A 288 -8.47 21.92 20.14
C LYS A 288 -9.31 21.51 18.93
N ALA A 289 -8.91 21.88 17.72
CA ALA A 289 -9.58 21.45 16.50
C ALA A 289 -9.47 19.93 16.29
N VAL A 290 -8.28 19.36 16.48
CA VAL A 290 -8.05 17.91 16.42
C VAL A 290 -8.88 17.17 17.47
N ALA A 291 -8.94 17.65 18.71
CA ALA A 291 -9.72 17.04 19.77
C ALA A 291 -11.24 17.00 19.45
N LYS A 292 -11.75 17.99 18.72
CA LYS A 292 -13.13 17.98 18.21
C LYS A 292 -13.32 16.96 17.08
N LEU A 293 -12.35 16.86 16.17
CA LEU A 293 -12.38 15.88 15.08
C LEU A 293 -12.13 14.44 15.56
N ALA A 294 -11.48 14.26 16.72
CA ALA A 294 -11.19 12.94 17.29
C ALA A 294 -12.46 12.10 17.54
N TYR A 295 -13.61 12.74 17.78
CA TYR A 295 -14.90 12.05 17.86
C TYR A 295 -15.31 11.41 16.53
N LEU A 296 -15.18 12.16 15.43
CA LEU A 296 -15.43 11.65 14.09
C LEU A 296 -14.38 10.60 13.71
N LEU A 297 -13.12 10.82 14.09
CA LEU A 297 -12.03 9.87 13.85
C LEU A 297 -12.27 8.52 14.54
N GLY A 298 -12.74 8.52 15.79
CA GLY A 298 -13.06 7.30 16.52
C GLY A 298 -14.20 6.51 15.86
N VAL A 299 -15.23 7.18 15.36
CA VAL A 299 -16.32 6.53 14.61
C VAL A 299 -15.83 6.04 13.25
N ALA A 300 -15.04 6.83 12.54
CA ALA A 300 -14.49 6.48 11.23
C ALA A 300 -13.53 5.28 11.31
N GLY A 301 -12.78 5.11 12.40
CA GLY A 301 -11.93 3.93 12.62
C GLY A 301 -12.74 2.64 12.74
N GLU A 302 -13.88 2.69 13.44
CA GLU A 302 -14.81 1.56 13.53
C GLU A 302 -15.44 1.20 12.17
N GLU A 303 -15.82 2.20 11.37
CA GLU A 303 -16.37 1.98 10.03
C GLU A 303 -15.31 1.55 9.02
N ALA A 304 -14.09 2.08 9.10
CA ALA A 304 -12.98 1.66 8.27
C ALA A 304 -12.70 0.17 8.44
N GLY A 305 -12.71 -0.35 9.68
CA GLY A 305 -12.59 -1.79 9.93
C GLY A 305 -13.65 -2.65 9.24
N LYS A 306 -14.85 -2.11 8.99
CA LYS A 306 -15.92 -2.77 8.23
C LYS A 306 -15.75 -2.61 6.72
N LEU A 307 -15.35 -1.43 6.27
CA LEU A 307 -15.19 -1.09 4.85
C LEU A 307 -14.02 -1.85 4.21
N TRP A 308 -12.89 -1.95 4.92
CA TRP A 308 -11.71 -2.70 4.47
C TRP A 308 -11.97 -4.20 4.35
N LEU A 309 -13.05 -4.76 4.88
CA LEU A 309 -13.40 -6.18 4.69
C LEU A 309 -14.29 -6.42 3.46
N LEU A 310 -14.85 -5.35 2.89
CA LEU A 310 -15.76 -5.39 1.73
C LEU A 310 -15.06 -5.00 0.41
N ILE A 311 -13.81 -4.53 0.50
CA ILE A 311 -12.90 -4.19 -0.60
C ILE A 311 -11.88 -5.33 -0.75
#